data_AF-A0A2D8JFA6-F1
#
_entry.id   AF-A0A2D8JFA6-F1
#
_cell.length_a   1.000
_cell.length_b   1.000
_cell.length_c   1.000
_cell.angle_alpha   90.00
_cell.angle_beta   90.00
_cell.angle_gamma   90.00
#
_symmetry.space_group_name_H-M   'P 1'
#
loop_
_entity.id
_entity.type
_entity.pdbx_description
1 polymer ?
#
loop_
_entity_poly.entity_id
_entity_poly.type
_entity_poly.pdbx_seq_one_letter_code
_entity_poly.pdbx_strand_id
1 'polypeptide(L)'
;MIFDLEMIKKVYGSIKLKVDSARTVCNHPLTLSEKILYSHLWDGNPKKPFLRGKDYVDFAPDRIACQDATAQMALLQFMQAG
;
A
#
# COMPACT_ATOMS: atom_id res chain seq x y z
N MET A 1 9.46 -22.77 -0.25
CA MET A 1 8.03 -22.66 0.10
C MET A 1 7.60 -21.22 -0.17
N ILE A 2 6.53 -20.97 -0.92
CA ILE A 2 6.02 -19.61 -1.09
C ILE A 2 5.35 -19.22 0.23
N PHE A 3 6.01 -18.37 1.00
CA PHE A 3 5.41 -17.70 2.14
C PHE A 3 4.34 -16.71 1.61
N ASP A 4 3.23 -16.59 2.32
CA ASP A 4 2.17 -15.60 2.09
C ASP A 4 1.31 -15.77 0.82
N LEU A 5 1.18 -16.99 0.28
CA LEU A 5 0.33 -17.24 -0.89
C LEU A 5 -1.13 -16.80 -0.70
N GLU A 6 -1.70 -17.02 0.49
CA GLU A 6 -3.08 -16.60 0.79
C GLU A 6 -3.24 -15.09 0.80
N MET A 7 -2.29 -14.36 1.40
CA MET A 7 -2.27 -12.90 1.39
C MET A 7 -2.16 -12.38 -0.05
N ILE A 8 -1.25 -12.93 -0.86
CA ILE A 8 -1.08 -12.56 -2.27
C ILE A 8 -2.41 -12.75 -3.04
N LYS A 9 -3.05 -13.92 -2.89
CA LYS A 9 -4.35 -14.20 -3.51
C LYS A 9 -5.42 -13.18 -3.10
N LYS A 10 -5.46 -12.80 -1.81
CA LYS A 10 -6.40 -11.81 -1.29
C LYS A 10 -6.17 -10.42 -1.90
N VAL A 11 -4.91 -9.97 -1.98
CA VAL A 11 -4.55 -8.68 -2.59
C VAL A 11 -5.00 -8.64 -4.04
N TYR A 12 -4.55 -9.60 -4.86
CA TYR A 12 -4.92 -9.65 -6.29
C TYR A 12 -6.41 -9.91 -6.53
N GLY A 13 -7.10 -10.60 -5.62
CA GLY A 13 -8.55 -10.77 -5.68
C GLY A 13 -9.32 -9.45 -5.53
N SER A 14 -8.80 -8.51 -4.75
CA SER A 14 -9.44 -7.20 -4.48
C SER A 14 -8.93 -6.07 -5.38
N ILE A 15 -7.80 -6.26 -6.07
CA ILE A 15 -7.08 -5.18 -6.77
C ILE A 15 -7.92 -4.51 -7.85
N LYS A 16 -8.72 -5.28 -8.60
CA LYS A 16 -9.56 -4.77 -9.68
C LYS A 16 -10.58 -3.76 -9.16
N LEU A 17 -11.31 -4.13 -8.11
CA LEU A 17 -12.33 -3.28 -7.50
C LEU A 17 -11.74 -1.97 -6.98
N LYS A 18 -10.58 -2.04 -6.29
CA LYS A 18 -9.91 -0.85 -5.76
C LYS A 18 -9.40 0.08 -6.86
N VAL A 19 -8.80 -0.49 -7.92
CA VAL A 19 -8.31 0.28 -9.07
C VAL A 19 -9.45 0.93 -9.85
N ASP A 20 -10.58 0.24 -10.00
CA ASP A 20 -11.76 0.78 -10.68
C ASP A 20 -12.37 1.94 -9.86
N SER A 21 -12.48 1.79 -8.53
CA SER A 21 -12.89 2.88 -7.63
C SER A 21 -11.96 4.10 -7.74
N ALA A 22 -10.64 3.89 -7.73
CA ALA A 22 -9.67 4.96 -7.90
C ALA A 22 -9.78 5.65 -9.27
N ARG A 23 -10.05 4.91 -10.34
CA ARG A 23 -10.23 5.48 -11.68
C ARG A 23 -11.42 6.43 -11.75
N THR A 24 -12.53 6.07 -11.10
CA THR A 24 -13.73 6.92 -11.02
C THR A 24 -13.43 8.24 -10.31
N VAL A 25 -12.64 8.19 -9.23
CA VAL A 25 -12.32 9.37 -8.41
C VAL A 25 -11.28 10.28 -9.08
N CYS A 26 -10.27 9.70 -9.72
CA CYS A 26 -9.20 10.46 -10.39
C CYS A 26 -9.62 11.03 -11.75
N ASN A 27 -10.60 10.41 -12.41
CA ASN A 27 -11.12 10.84 -13.72
C ASN A 27 -10.04 10.95 -14.82
N HIS A 28 -9.01 10.10 -14.76
CA HIS A 28 -7.98 9.98 -15.80
C HIS A 28 -7.41 8.55 -15.84
N PRO A 29 -6.72 8.14 -16.92
CA PRO A 29 -6.00 6.88 -16.94
C PRO A 29 -4.93 6.82 -15.83
N LEU A 30 -4.88 5.70 -15.11
CA LEU A 30 -3.91 5.49 -14.03
C LEU A 30 -2.66 4.78 -14.56
N THR A 31 -1.49 5.25 -14.14
CA THR A 31 -0.21 4.55 -14.30
C THR A 31 -0.17 3.28 -13.46
N LEU A 32 0.80 2.39 -13.73
CA LEU A 32 0.96 1.17 -12.92
C LEU A 32 1.24 1.51 -11.44
N SER A 33 2.13 2.46 -11.18
CA SER A 33 2.46 2.88 -9.82
C SER A 33 1.23 3.42 -9.09
N GLU A 34 0.39 4.22 -9.74
CA GLU A 34 -0.87 4.69 -9.16
C GLU A 34 -1.81 3.52 -8.85
N LYS A 35 -1.97 2.55 -9.75
CA LYS A 35 -2.81 1.37 -9.49
C LYS A 35 -2.34 0.60 -8.26
N ILE A 36 -1.03 0.44 -8.10
CA ILE A 36 -0.45 -0.22 -6.93
C ILE A 36 -0.71 0.62 -5.67
N LEU A 37 -0.39 1.91 -5.67
CA LEU A 37 -0.58 2.77 -4.50
C LEU A 37 -2.06 2.86 -4.08
N TYR A 38 -2.97 3.12 -5.03
CA TYR A 38 -4.40 3.19 -4.75
C TYR A 38 -5.00 1.86 -4.29
N SER A 39 -4.44 0.72 -4.70
CA SER A 39 -4.92 -0.59 -4.21
C SER A 39 -4.43 -0.94 -2.80
N HIS A 40 -3.44 -0.22 -2.28
CA HIS A 40 -2.87 -0.42 -0.93
C HIS A 40 -3.20 0.76 0.00
N LEU A 41 -4.31 1.46 -0.21
CA LEU A 41 -4.81 2.45 0.76
C LEU A 41 -5.30 1.76 2.04
N TRP A 42 -4.99 2.35 3.19
CA TRP A 42 -5.45 1.87 4.50
C TRP A 42 -6.98 1.82 4.61
N ASP A 43 -7.64 2.93 4.24
CA ASP A 43 -9.12 3.06 4.24
C ASP A 43 -9.80 2.31 3.07
N GLY A 44 -9.03 1.63 2.22
CA GLY A 44 -9.51 0.82 1.10
C GLY A 44 -9.92 1.63 -0.13
N ASN A 45 -10.94 2.50 0.00
CA ASN A 45 -11.49 3.26 -1.13
C ASN A 45 -11.11 4.75 -1.06
N PRO A 46 -10.53 5.33 -2.14
CA PRO A 46 -10.22 6.75 -2.16
C PRO A 46 -11.49 7.58 -2.17
N LYS A 47 -11.55 8.62 -1.32
CA LYS A 47 -12.67 9.59 -1.29
C LYS A 47 -12.41 10.81 -2.19
N LYS A 48 -11.13 11.06 -2.50
CA LYS A 48 -10.64 12.17 -3.31
C LYS A 48 -9.40 11.71 -4.10
N PRO A 49 -9.07 12.38 -5.21
CA PRO A 49 -7.78 12.16 -5.86
C PRO A 49 -6.65 12.74 -5.01
N PHE A 50 -5.52 12.02 -4.96
CA PHE A 50 -4.31 12.50 -4.30
C PHE A 50 -3.39 13.24 -5.28
N LEU A 51 -2.85 14.37 -4.83
CA LEU A 51 -1.91 15.20 -5.58
C LEU A 51 -0.48 14.69 -5.43
N ARG A 52 0.14 14.37 -6.58
CA ARG A 52 1.53 13.90 -6.65
C ARG A 52 2.49 14.93 -6.06
N GLY A 53 3.37 14.47 -5.16
CA GLY A 53 4.39 15.32 -4.52
C GLY A 53 3.82 16.35 -3.54
N LYS A 54 2.54 16.25 -3.17
CA LYS A 54 1.89 17.16 -2.21
C LYS A 54 1.20 16.42 -1.08
N ASP A 55 0.39 15.43 -1.41
CA ASP A 55 -0.41 14.74 -0.40
C ASP A 55 0.40 13.62 0.27
N TYR A 56 0.32 13.58 1.60
CA TYR A 56 0.67 12.40 2.38
C TYR A 56 -0.52 11.44 2.37
N VAL A 57 -0.23 10.15 2.21
CA VAL A 57 -1.25 9.12 2.03
C VAL A 57 -0.92 7.93 2.91
N ASP A 58 -1.93 7.47 3.65
CA ASP A 58 -1.82 6.29 4.51
C ASP A 58 -1.98 5.03 3.66
N PHE A 59 -0.85 4.34 3.48
CA PHE A 59 -0.81 3.05 2.81
C PHE A 59 -0.77 1.90 3.82
N ALA A 60 -1.20 0.73 3.39
CA ALA A 60 -1.08 -0.55 4.06
C ALA A 60 -0.03 -1.40 3.33
N PRO A 61 1.27 -1.30 3.67
CA PRO A 61 2.30 -2.14 3.06
C PRO A 61 2.08 -3.61 3.42
N ASP A 62 2.28 -4.51 2.44
CA ASP A 62 2.10 -5.95 2.66
C ASP A 62 3.28 -6.59 3.42
N ARG A 63 4.48 -6.00 3.30
CA ARG A 63 5.70 -6.54 3.91
C ARG A 63 6.71 -5.44 4.22
N ILE A 64 7.46 -5.64 5.30
CA ILE A 64 8.63 -4.85 5.67
C ILE A 64 9.86 -5.75 5.61
N ALA A 65 10.94 -5.26 5.02
CA ALA A 65 12.24 -5.90 5.04
C ALA A 65 13.28 -4.88 5.53
N CYS A 66 14.08 -5.26 6.51
CA CYS A 66 15.16 -4.44 7.04
C CYS A 66 16.51 -5.08 6.72
N GLN A 67 17.53 -4.26 6.48
CA GLN A 67 18.90 -4.72 6.27
C GLN A 67 19.69 -4.53 7.57
N ASP A 68 20.70 -5.36 7.81
CA ASP A 68 21.40 -5.44 9.11
C ASP A 68 21.84 -4.09 9.69
N ALA A 69 22.27 -3.13 8.85
CA ALA A 69 22.70 -1.81 9.31
C ALA A 69 21.55 -0.92 9.81
N THR A 70 20.31 -1.17 9.39
CA THR A 70 19.12 -0.39 9.78
C THR A 70 18.15 -1.18 10.66
N ALA A 71 18.22 -2.52 10.62
CA ALA A 71 17.33 -3.41 11.34
C ALA A 71 17.44 -3.27 12.86
N GLN A 72 18.66 -3.09 13.39
CA GLN A 72 18.87 -3.00 14.85
C GLN A 72 18.08 -1.84 15.47
N MET A 73 18.22 -0.64 14.91
CA MET A 73 17.51 0.53 15.43
C MET A 73 16.00 0.44 15.20
N ALA A 74 15.57 -0.08 14.03
CA ALA A 74 14.15 -0.29 13.74
C ALA A 74 13.49 -1.25 14.77
N LEU A 75 14.16 -2.35 15.13
CA LEU A 75 13.67 -3.30 16.13
C LEU A 75 13.65 -2.68 17.53
N LEU A 76 14.69 -1.93 17.92
CA LEU A 76 14.73 -1.25 19.22
C LEU A 76 13.58 -0.25 19.39
N GLN A 77 13.31 0.55 18.35
CA GLN A 77 12.17 1.48 18.34
C GLN A 77 10.84 0.72 18.42
N PHE A 78 10.70 -0.37 17.66
CA PHE A 78 9.50 -1.20 17.70
C PHE A 78 9.26 -1.81 19.10
N MET A 79 10.30 -2.27 19.79
CA MET A 79 10.21 -2.79 21.16
C MET A 79 9.80 -1.72 22.17
N GLN A 80 10.13 -0.44 21.92
CA GLN A 80 9.78 0.69 22.79
C GLN A 80 8.41 1.30 22.47
N ALA A 81 7.85 1.02 21.30
CA ALA A 81 6.58 1.59 20.82
C ALA A 81 5.32 0.91 21.43
N GLY A 82 5.49 0.17 22.54
CA GLY A 82 4.42 -0.56 23.24
C GLY A 82 3.26 0.34 23.66
#